data_AF-A0A8S3HF02-F1
#
_entry.id   AF-A0A8S3HF02-F1
#
_cell.length_a   1.000
_cell.length_b   1.000
_cell.length_c   1.000
_cell.angle_alpha   90.00
_cell.angle_beta   90.00
_cell.angle_gamma   90.00
#
_symmetry.space_group_name_H-M   'P 1'
#
loop_
_entity.id
_entity.type
_entity.pdbx_description
1 polymer ?
#
loop_
_entity_poly.entity_id
_entity_poly.type
_entity_poly.pdbx_seq_one_letter_code
_entity_poly.pdbx_strand_id
1 'polypeptide(L)'
;MRELNIEEDTLRDAQSNERVKNKYLEVHGTVEHGASDSAGNGALMRLAPIPAFFFRTYTGVKNCIENATRLTHGDERAIDACKFYAGLIWHAIDGISKENLLSKYFYKETLNIKLHKEVEAIAEGSYKEKKKGYDDGIRGKGFVLDSLEAALWAFYNDDGSFEKGVLDAVNLGDDTDTTAAIYGELAGAVYGIENIPSRWRQKLFQENFIMTVAKALYVKGNEKQEFKARSEWPEPNPNENDASGDRRQADSRRTQHTDQTQNKKDASKEQPSPDPSNKSNRPQDSNQKKNQKGSSADNSHP
;
A
#
# COMPACT_ATOMS: atom_id res chain seq x y z
N MET A 1 -16.76 -18.57 -30.55
CA MET A 1 -15.28 -18.57 -30.51
C MET A 1 -14.82 -17.42 -31.38
N ARG A 2 -14.61 -16.24 -30.81
CA ARG A 2 -13.93 -15.14 -31.51
C ARG A 2 -12.44 -15.38 -31.32
N GLU A 3 -11.72 -15.63 -32.39
CA GLU A 3 -10.26 -15.64 -32.36
C GLU A 3 -9.81 -14.27 -31.85
N LEU A 4 -9.18 -14.26 -30.67
CA LEU A 4 -8.49 -13.08 -30.16
C LEU A 4 -7.30 -12.86 -31.10
N ASN A 5 -7.37 -11.80 -31.90
CA ASN A 5 -6.36 -11.45 -32.87
C ASN A 5 -5.18 -10.79 -32.12
N ILE A 6 -4.36 -11.62 -31.46
CA ILE A 6 -3.29 -11.22 -30.53
C ILE A 6 -2.32 -10.22 -31.19
N GLU A 7 -2.12 -10.27 -32.52
CA GLU A 7 -1.27 -9.34 -33.25
C GLU A 7 -1.87 -7.93 -33.39
N GLU A 8 -3.18 -7.79 -33.61
CA GLU A 8 -3.82 -6.46 -33.73
C GLU A 8 -3.92 -5.74 -32.38
N ASP A 9 -4.21 -6.48 -31.30
CA ASP A 9 -4.28 -5.90 -29.95
C ASP A 9 -2.87 -5.54 -29.44
N THR A 10 -1.84 -6.35 -29.73
CA THR A 10 -0.45 -5.98 -29.40
C THR A 10 0.08 -4.81 -30.22
N LEU A 11 -0.33 -4.67 -31.49
CA LEU A 11 0.00 -3.50 -32.31
C LEU A 11 -0.75 -2.23 -31.87
N ARG A 12 -2.03 -2.35 -31.45
CA ARG A 12 -2.78 -1.23 -30.83
C ARG A 12 -2.18 -0.81 -29.50
N ASP A 13 -1.75 -1.77 -28.68
CA ASP A 13 -1.07 -1.49 -27.42
C ASP A 13 0.31 -0.86 -27.67
N ALA A 14 1.06 -1.31 -28.68
CA ALA A 14 2.34 -0.71 -29.07
C ALA A 14 2.17 0.73 -29.60
N GLN A 15 1.14 1.00 -30.42
CA GLN A 15 0.80 2.34 -30.88
C GLN A 15 0.27 3.24 -29.74
N SER A 16 -0.45 2.66 -28.78
CA SER A 16 -0.87 3.37 -27.57
C SER A 16 0.32 3.73 -26.69
N ASN A 17 1.32 2.85 -26.59
CA ASN A 17 2.56 3.08 -25.86
C ASN A 17 3.43 4.13 -26.55
N GLU A 18 3.52 4.14 -27.89
CA GLU A 18 4.17 5.25 -28.61
C GLU A 18 3.42 6.56 -28.43
N ARG A 19 2.08 6.55 -28.41
CA ARG A 19 1.29 7.76 -28.20
C ARG A 19 1.44 8.30 -26.77
N VAL A 20 1.50 7.43 -25.77
CA VAL A 20 1.80 7.78 -24.37
C VAL A 20 3.23 8.30 -24.23
N LYS A 21 4.20 7.62 -24.84
CA LYS A 21 5.61 8.04 -24.88
C LYS A 21 5.79 9.40 -25.58
N ASN A 22 5.16 9.60 -26.73
CA ASN A 22 5.27 10.84 -27.49
C ASN A 22 4.55 11.98 -26.78
N LYS A 23 3.40 11.72 -26.13
CA LYS A 23 2.73 12.70 -25.28
C LYS A 23 3.52 13.03 -24.01
N TYR A 24 4.25 12.07 -23.47
CA TYR A 24 5.19 12.29 -22.36
C TYR A 24 6.38 13.16 -22.78
N LEU A 25 6.96 12.89 -23.95
CA LEU A 25 8.07 13.65 -24.54
C LEU A 25 7.65 15.05 -25.05
N GLU A 26 6.41 15.23 -25.50
CA GLU A 26 5.86 16.52 -25.94
C GLU A 26 5.58 17.48 -24.78
N VAL A 27 5.21 16.96 -23.60
CA VAL A 27 4.70 17.79 -22.49
C VAL A 27 5.80 18.15 -21.48
N HIS A 28 6.88 17.38 -21.37
CA HIS A 28 7.90 17.63 -20.37
C HIS A 28 9.32 17.25 -20.82
N GLY A 29 10.17 18.26 -21.01
CA GLY A 29 11.63 18.07 -21.09
C GLY A 29 12.28 17.68 -19.75
N THR A 30 11.50 17.64 -18.67
CA THR A 30 11.93 17.24 -17.32
C THR A 30 10.80 16.53 -16.61
N VAL A 31 11.04 15.31 -16.14
CA VAL A 31 10.08 14.56 -15.32
C VAL A 31 9.86 15.31 -14.01
N GLU A 32 8.65 15.82 -13.77
CA GLU A 32 8.33 16.47 -12.49
C GLU A 32 8.29 15.42 -11.37
N HIS A 33 8.98 15.72 -10.27
CA HIS A 33 8.95 14.90 -9.06
C HIS A 33 7.83 15.35 -8.12
N GLY A 34 7.31 14.42 -7.33
CA GLY A 34 6.43 14.71 -6.20
C GLY A 34 7.11 15.63 -5.19
N ALA A 35 6.31 16.29 -4.35
CA ALA A 35 6.82 17.21 -3.34
C ALA A 35 7.79 16.52 -2.36
N SER A 36 8.78 17.27 -1.88
CA SER A 36 9.83 16.77 -0.98
C SER A 36 9.35 16.40 0.42
N ASP A 37 8.11 16.76 0.77
CA ASP A 37 7.40 16.39 2.00
C ASP A 37 6.30 15.33 1.76
N SER A 38 6.17 14.82 0.53
CA SER A 38 5.22 13.77 0.16
C SER A 38 5.71 12.41 0.64
N ALA A 39 5.51 12.12 1.93
CA ALA A 39 5.94 10.91 2.62
C ALA A 39 4.83 9.83 2.76
N GLY A 40 3.84 9.86 1.86
CA GLY A 40 2.78 8.86 1.81
C GLY A 40 3.29 7.45 1.48
N ASN A 41 2.53 6.43 1.86
CA ASN A 41 2.80 5.02 1.57
C ASN A 41 2.50 4.61 0.11
N GLY A 42 1.98 5.53 -0.72
CA GLY A 42 1.45 5.21 -2.04
C GLY A 42 2.49 4.68 -3.04
N ALA A 43 3.77 5.01 -2.88
CA ALA A 43 4.84 4.42 -3.69
C ALA A 43 5.16 2.96 -3.26
N LEU A 44 5.08 2.69 -1.95
CA LEU A 44 5.41 1.40 -1.35
C LEU A 44 4.36 0.33 -1.70
N MET A 45 3.08 0.71 -1.79
CA MET A 45 1.96 -0.21 -2.07
C MET A 45 1.85 -0.71 -3.53
N ARG A 46 2.77 -0.29 -4.40
CA ARG A 46 2.77 -0.64 -5.84
C ARG A 46 4.17 -0.97 -6.35
N LEU A 47 5.03 -1.44 -5.46
CA LEU A 47 6.47 -1.51 -5.66
C LEU A 47 6.88 -2.79 -6.41
N ALA A 48 6.22 -3.91 -6.11
CA ALA A 48 6.54 -5.26 -6.57
C ALA A 48 6.83 -5.44 -8.08
N PRO A 49 6.19 -4.74 -9.03
CA PRO A 49 6.48 -4.95 -10.45
C PRO A 49 7.94 -4.69 -10.84
N ILE A 50 8.64 -3.76 -10.16
CA ILE A 50 10.04 -3.42 -10.45
C ILE A 50 10.99 -4.59 -10.11
N PRO A 51 11.06 -5.08 -8.86
CA PRO A 51 11.90 -6.24 -8.53
C PRO A 51 11.47 -7.51 -9.28
N ALA A 52 10.18 -7.70 -9.56
CA ALA A 52 9.70 -8.82 -10.37
C ALA A 52 10.19 -8.77 -11.82
N PHE A 53 10.26 -7.58 -12.43
CA PHE A 53 10.78 -7.41 -13.79
C PHE A 53 12.30 -7.57 -13.85
N PHE A 54 13.03 -6.96 -12.91
CA PHE A 54 14.49 -7.00 -12.86
C PHE A 54 15.05 -8.16 -12.03
N PHE A 55 14.29 -9.25 -11.85
CA PHE A 55 14.67 -10.37 -10.97
C PHE A 55 16.02 -11.01 -11.31
N ARG A 56 16.52 -10.86 -12.55
CA ARG A 56 17.84 -11.34 -12.99
C ARG A 56 19.00 -10.42 -12.56
N THR A 57 18.73 -9.16 -12.23
CA THR A 57 19.75 -8.16 -11.93
C THR A 57 19.26 -7.11 -10.93
N TYR A 58 19.84 -7.12 -9.73
CA TYR A 58 19.53 -6.11 -8.73
C TYR A 58 19.92 -4.69 -9.16
N THR A 59 20.88 -4.54 -10.09
CA THR A 59 21.26 -3.23 -10.65
C THR A 59 20.08 -2.55 -11.37
N GLY A 60 19.22 -3.33 -12.05
CA GLY A 60 18.02 -2.77 -12.69
C GLY A 60 17.05 -2.17 -11.66
N VAL A 61 16.83 -2.86 -10.54
CA VAL A 61 16.03 -2.35 -9.42
C VAL A 61 16.60 -1.03 -8.89
N LYS A 62 17.91 -1.00 -8.59
CA LYS A 62 18.59 0.20 -8.07
C LYS A 62 18.49 1.40 -9.02
N ASN A 63 18.52 1.17 -10.33
CA ASN A 63 18.47 2.23 -11.34
C ASN A 63 17.07 2.82 -11.51
N CYS A 64 16.01 2.08 -11.18
CA CYS A 64 14.63 2.50 -11.44
C CYS A 64 13.86 2.90 -10.19
N ILE A 65 14.14 2.29 -9.03
CA ILE A 65 13.26 2.40 -7.86
C ILE A 65 13.14 3.81 -7.30
N GLU A 66 14.24 4.56 -7.28
CA GLU A 66 14.26 5.94 -6.81
C GLU A 66 13.42 6.83 -7.72
N ASN A 67 13.64 6.76 -9.03
CA ASN A 67 12.87 7.55 -10.00
C ASN A 67 11.38 7.19 -9.96
N ALA A 68 11.04 5.90 -9.89
CA ALA A 68 9.65 5.45 -9.79
C ALA A 68 8.94 5.98 -8.54
N THR A 69 9.68 6.11 -7.43
CA THR A 69 9.17 6.70 -6.18
C THR A 69 9.02 8.20 -6.32
N ARG A 70 10.08 8.89 -6.76
CA ARG A 70 10.15 10.35 -6.92
C ARG A 70 9.08 10.91 -7.85
N LEU A 71 8.54 10.13 -8.80
CA LEU A 71 7.40 10.54 -9.64
C LEU A 71 6.19 11.07 -8.85
N THR A 72 6.00 10.63 -7.61
CA THR A 72 4.83 11.01 -6.79
C THR A 72 5.17 11.31 -5.32
N HIS A 73 6.28 10.77 -4.82
CA HIS A 73 6.71 10.87 -3.44
C HIS A 73 8.18 11.31 -3.42
N GLY A 74 8.43 12.61 -3.21
CA GLY A 74 9.76 13.19 -3.22
C GLY A 74 10.47 13.16 -1.87
N ASP A 75 9.80 12.70 -0.80
CA ASP A 75 10.37 12.62 0.55
C ASP A 75 11.42 11.51 0.64
N GLU A 76 12.58 11.83 1.21
CA GLU A 76 13.71 10.90 1.34
C GLU A 76 13.35 9.65 2.16
N ARG A 77 12.43 9.73 3.11
CA ARG A 77 11.93 8.57 3.86
C ARG A 77 11.15 7.62 2.96
N ALA A 78 10.34 8.15 2.04
CA ALA A 78 9.59 7.34 1.09
C ALA A 78 10.54 6.65 0.09
N ILE A 79 11.54 7.39 -0.39
CA ILE A 79 12.56 6.88 -1.31
C ILE A 79 13.38 5.77 -0.66
N ASP A 80 13.89 6.00 0.54
CA ASP A 80 14.72 5.02 1.24
C ASP A 80 13.91 3.80 1.69
N ALA A 81 12.65 3.98 2.13
CA ALA A 81 11.73 2.87 2.39
C ALA A 81 11.51 2.02 1.13
N CYS A 82 11.26 2.64 -0.02
CA CYS A 82 11.07 1.93 -1.30
C CYS A 82 12.35 1.22 -1.77
N LYS A 83 13.53 1.84 -1.63
CA LYS A 83 14.82 1.20 -1.93
C LYS A 83 15.04 -0.04 -1.07
N PHE A 84 14.83 0.09 0.23
CA PHE A 84 14.99 -1.01 1.18
C PHE A 84 14.01 -2.15 0.87
N TYR A 85 12.72 -1.84 0.72
CA TYR A 85 11.68 -2.83 0.51
C TYR A 85 11.79 -3.53 -0.86
N ALA A 86 12.18 -2.81 -1.91
CA ALA A 86 12.46 -3.43 -3.21
C ALA A 86 13.66 -4.39 -3.14
N GLY A 87 14.67 -4.05 -2.34
CA GLY A 87 15.78 -4.96 -2.04
C GLY A 87 15.32 -6.24 -1.35
N LEU A 88 14.43 -6.13 -0.36
CA LEU A 88 13.83 -7.30 0.30
C LEU A 88 13.08 -8.19 -0.70
N ILE A 89 12.22 -7.62 -1.54
CA ILE A 89 11.45 -8.39 -2.53
C ILE A 89 12.38 -9.05 -3.56
N TRP A 90 13.38 -8.33 -4.08
CA TRP A 90 14.31 -8.89 -5.06
C TRP A 90 15.10 -10.07 -4.49
N HIS A 91 15.64 -9.92 -3.27
CA HIS A 91 16.40 -10.99 -2.63
C HIS A 91 15.50 -12.15 -2.15
N ALA A 92 14.23 -11.90 -1.85
CA ALA A 92 13.25 -12.97 -1.64
C ALA A 92 13.05 -13.81 -2.91
N ILE A 93 12.92 -13.16 -4.07
CA ILE A 93 12.84 -13.84 -5.38
C ILE A 93 14.12 -14.64 -5.68
N ASP A 94 15.28 -14.11 -5.29
CA ASP A 94 16.59 -14.78 -5.41
C ASP A 94 16.79 -15.93 -4.39
N GLY A 95 15.80 -16.19 -3.52
CA GLY A 95 15.78 -17.32 -2.60
C GLY A 95 16.50 -17.10 -1.28
N ILE A 96 16.79 -15.85 -0.90
CA ILE A 96 17.31 -15.53 0.43
C ILE A 96 16.25 -15.87 1.49
N SER A 97 16.68 -16.54 2.56
CA SER A 97 15.77 -16.95 3.63
C SER A 97 15.18 -15.75 4.38
N LYS A 98 14.00 -15.94 4.96
CA LYS A 98 13.30 -14.93 5.75
C LYS A 98 14.17 -14.39 6.90
N GLU A 99 14.93 -15.26 7.57
CA GLU A 99 15.83 -14.87 8.66
C GLU A 99 16.92 -13.89 8.18
N ASN A 100 17.48 -14.16 7.00
CA ASN A 100 18.51 -13.31 6.40
C ASN A 100 17.92 -11.99 5.85
N LEU A 101 16.74 -12.03 5.24
CA LEU A 101 16.01 -10.83 4.80
C LEU A 101 15.72 -9.90 5.99
N LEU A 102 15.34 -10.46 7.13
CA LEU A 102 15.06 -9.71 8.35
C LEU A 102 16.30 -9.49 9.22
N SER A 103 17.51 -9.78 8.75
CA SER A 103 18.72 -9.42 9.48
C SER A 103 18.80 -7.91 9.67
N LYS A 104 19.17 -7.47 10.88
CA LYS A 104 19.35 -6.03 11.17
C LYS A 104 20.47 -5.39 10.32
N TYR A 105 21.33 -6.21 9.73
CA TYR A 105 22.43 -5.77 8.88
C TYR A 105 22.13 -5.89 7.38
N PHE A 106 20.95 -6.38 6.98
CA PHE A 106 20.62 -6.65 5.57
C PHE A 106 20.83 -5.43 4.66
N TYR A 107 20.35 -4.25 5.07
CA TYR A 107 20.50 -3.02 4.28
C TYR A 107 21.96 -2.61 4.09
N LYS A 108 22.83 -2.94 5.05
CA LYS A 108 24.24 -2.54 5.06
C LYS A 108 25.15 -3.58 4.38
N GLU A 109 24.97 -4.85 4.69
CA GLU A 109 25.84 -5.94 4.23
C GLU A 109 25.39 -6.50 2.88
N THR A 110 24.08 -6.57 2.64
CA THR A 110 23.52 -7.12 1.40
C THR A 110 23.22 -6.02 0.39
N LEU A 111 22.47 -4.99 0.78
CA LEU A 111 22.09 -3.92 -0.16
C LEU A 111 23.19 -2.87 -0.34
N ASN A 112 24.05 -2.68 0.66
CA ASN A 112 25.08 -1.64 0.74
C ASN A 112 24.53 -0.24 0.44
N ILE A 113 23.44 0.12 1.14
CA ILE A 113 22.79 1.44 1.02
C ILE A 113 22.82 2.17 2.36
N LYS A 114 22.84 3.50 2.30
CA LYS A 114 22.60 4.37 3.46
C LYS A 114 21.12 4.71 3.49
N LEU A 115 20.51 4.66 4.68
CA LEU A 115 19.10 4.96 4.88
C LEU A 115 18.93 6.21 5.73
N HIS A 116 17.79 6.89 5.56
CA HIS A 116 17.25 7.84 6.51
C HIS A 116 17.12 7.16 7.89
N LYS A 117 17.48 7.87 8.97
CA LYS A 117 17.57 7.30 10.33
C LYS A 117 16.28 6.59 10.79
N GLU A 118 15.13 7.13 10.43
CA GLU A 118 13.85 6.53 10.79
C GLU A 118 13.56 5.23 10.01
N VAL A 119 14.00 5.14 8.75
CA VAL A 119 13.91 3.90 7.96
C VAL A 119 14.93 2.88 8.47
N GLU A 120 16.13 3.34 8.85
CA GLU A 120 17.18 2.51 9.44
C GLU A 120 16.68 1.80 10.71
N ALA A 121 15.99 2.50 11.61
CA ALA A 121 15.42 1.89 12.83
C ALA A 121 14.46 0.73 12.51
N ILE A 122 13.65 0.87 11.46
CA ILE A 122 12.75 -0.19 10.99
C ILE A 122 13.56 -1.33 10.35
N ALA A 123 14.53 -1.02 9.49
CA ALA A 123 15.40 -2.01 8.84
C ALA A 123 16.22 -2.83 9.86
N GLU A 124 16.61 -2.22 10.97
CA GLU A 124 17.28 -2.90 12.09
C GLU A 124 16.34 -3.77 12.94
N GLY A 125 15.03 -3.61 12.77
CA GLY A 125 14.01 -4.48 13.33
C GLY A 125 13.24 -3.90 14.53
N SER A 126 13.00 -2.59 14.59
CA SER A 126 12.17 -1.96 15.65
C SER A 126 10.84 -2.68 15.89
N TYR A 127 10.23 -3.23 14.84
CA TYR A 127 8.96 -3.97 14.90
C TYR A 127 9.05 -5.29 15.67
N LYS A 128 10.23 -5.92 15.79
CA LYS A 128 10.37 -7.26 16.39
C LYS A 128 10.09 -7.29 17.89
N GLU A 129 10.29 -6.15 18.56
CA GLU A 129 10.03 -6.02 20.00
C GLU A 129 8.53 -5.81 20.32
N LYS A 130 7.70 -5.50 19.32
CA LYS A 130 6.28 -5.13 19.47
C LYS A 130 5.36 -6.35 19.39
N LYS A 131 5.45 -7.26 20.36
CA LYS A 131 4.78 -8.58 20.35
C LYS A 131 3.25 -8.54 20.23
N LYS A 132 2.59 -7.47 20.70
CA LYS A 132 1.14 -7.32 20.70
C LYS A 132 0.60 -6.45 19.56
N GLY A 133 1.44 -6.18 18.54
CA GLY A 133 1.03 -5.44 17.35
C GLY A 133 0.47 -4.06 17.69
N TYR A 134 -0.84 -3.88 17.49
CA TYR A 134 -1.53 -2.61 17.75
C TYR A 134 -1.33 -2.10 19.20
N ASP A 135 -1.37 -2.98 20.20
CA ASP A 135 -1.22 -2.56 21.61
C ASP A 135 0.20 -2.08 21.93
N ASP A 136 1.20 -2.54 21.18
CA ASP A 136 2.60 -2.14 21.31
C ASP A 136 2.99 -1.00 20.34
N GLY A 137 2.00 -0.38 19.69
CA GLY A 137 2.20 0.83 18.89
C GLY A 137 2.46 0.59 17.39
N ILE A 138 2.27 -0.63 16.86
CA ILE A 138 2.26 -0.82 15.40
C ILE A 138 1.03 -0.13 14.82
N ARG A 139 1.22 0.75 13.84
CA ARG A 139 0.13 1.46 13.14
C ARG A 139 0.39 1.36 11.64
N GLY A 140 -0.52 0.74 10.89
CA GLY A 140 -0.48 0.76 9.43
C GLY A 140 -1.26 1.96 8.93
N LYS A 141 -0.64 3.13 8.78
CA LYS A 141 -1.30 4.37 8.35
C LYS A 141 -0.72 4.89 7.04
N GLY A 142 -1.34 5.94 6.49
CA GLY A 142 -0.93 6.59 5.25
C GLY A 142 0.52 7.10 5.20
N PHE A 143 1.22 7.19 6.33
CA PHE A 143 2.63 7.55 6.38
C PHE A 143 3.52 6.34 6.05
N VAL A 144 4.54 6.53 5.22
CA VAL A 144 5.34 5.42 4.69
C VAL A 144 6.04 4.59 5.78
N LEU A 145 6.51 5.22 6.86
CA LEU A 145 7.20 4.51 7.94
C LEU A 145 6.23 3.62 8.75
N ASP A 146 5.03 4.12 9.02
CA ASP A 146 3.95 3.40 9.69
C ASP A 146 3.59 2.13 8.90
N SER A 147 3.33 2.29 7.61
CA SER A 147 3.01 1.16 6.71
C SER A 147 4.16 0.15 6.56
N LEU A 148 5.40 0.64 6.42
CA LEU A 148 6.59 -0.23 6.32
C LEU A 148 6.78 -1.07 7.59
N GLU A 149 6.71 -0.41 8.76
CA GLU A 149 6.86 -1.09 10.06
C GLU A 149 5.75 -2.12 10.28
N ALA A 150 4.51 -1.77 9.96
CA ALA A 150 3.35 -2.67 10.10
C ALA A 150 3.44 -3.89 9.17
N ALA A 151 3.83 -3.72 7.91
CA ALA A 151 3.98 -4.83 6.97
C ALA A 151 5.12 -5.77 7.38
N LEU A 152 6.25 -5.23 7.84
CA LEU A 152 7.37 -6.04 8.34
C LEU A 152 7.07 -6.70 9.67
N TRP A 153 6.27 -6.08 10.53
CA TRP A 153 5.74 -6.71 11.73
C TRP A 153 4.88 -7.94 11.39
N ALA A 154 3.92 -7.79 10.48
CA ALA A 154 3.08 -8.89 10.04
C ALA A 154 3.92 -10.00 9.41
N PHE A 155 4.88 -9.64 8.55
CA PHE A 155 5.82 -10.58 7.96
C PHE A 155 6.69 -11.27 8.99
N TYR A 156 7.22 -10.59 10.00
CA TYR A 156 7.97 -11.23 11.07
C TYR A 156 7.14 -12.27 11.84
N ASN A 157 5.87 -11.96 12.13
CA ASN A 157 5.00 -12.78 12.97
C ASN A 157 4.16 -13.82 12.21
N ASP A 158 4.20 -13.90 10.89
CA ASP A 158 3.28 -14.75 10.09
C ASP A 158 3.47 -16.28 10.24
N ASP A 159 4.39 -16.73 11.10
CA ASP A 159 4.68 -18.14 11.38
C ASP A 159 4.88 -19.01 10.11
N GLY A 160 5.42 -18.42 9.04
CA GLY A 160 5.66 -19.15 7.79
C GLY A 160 4.41 -19.33 6.92
N SER A 161 3.33 -18.58 7.19
CA SER A 161 2.05 -18.69 6.50
C SER A 161 1.64 -17.35 5.89
N PHE A 162 1.57 -17.30 4.56
CA PHE A 162 1.04 -16.15 3.82
C PHE A 162 -0.34 -15.73 4.35
N GLU A 163 -1.21 -16.71 4.63
CA GLU A 163 -2.55 -16.44 5.15
C GLU A 163 -2.51 -15.77 6.51
N LYS A 164 -1.69 -16.28 7.45
CA LYS A 164 -1.60 -15.71 8.79
C LYS A 164 -1.13 -14.27 8.72
N GLY A 165 -0.08 -13.98 7.96
CA GLY A 165 0.45 -12.61 7.88
C GLY A 165 -0.48 -11.63 7.18
N VAL A 166 -1.24 -12.03 6.16
CA VAL A 166 -2.31 -11.18 5.61
C VAL A 166 -3.34 -10.87 6.69
N LEU A 167 -3.79 -11.86 7.46
CA LEU A 167 -4.77 -11.65 8.53
C LEU A 167 -4.19 -10.76 9.64
N ASP A 168 -2.93 -10.93 10.02
CA ASP A 168 -2.25 -10.09 11.00
C ASP A 168 -2.19 -8.63 10.49
N ALA A 169 -1.82 -8.41 9.22
CA ALA A 169 -1.76 -7.09 8.61
C ALA A 169 -3.14 -6.40 8.56
N VAL A 170 -4.19 -7.12 8.16
CA VAL A 170 -5.56 -6.58 8.09
C VAL A 170 -6.12 -6.28 9.49
N ASN A 171 -5.86 -7.15 10.46
CA ASN A 171 -6.42 -6.99 11.82
C ASN A 171 -5.72 -5.90 12.65
N LEU A 172 -4.61 -5.30 12.16
CA LEU A 172 -4.05 -4.09 12.75
C LEU A 172 -5.01 -2.88 12.63
N GLY A 173 -5.98 -2.90 11.72
CA GLY A 173 -6.85 -1.75 11.47
C GLY A 173 -6.15 -0.61 10.74
N ASP A 174 -6.67 0.61 10.88
CA ASP A 174 -6.21 1.81 10.18
C ASP A 174 -6.27 1.64 8.63
N ASP A 175 -5.14 1.80 7.93
CA ASP A 175 -4.97 1.67 6.48
C ASP A 175 -4.71 0.20 6.10
N THR A 176 -5.74 -0.62 6.30
CA THR A 176 -5.66 -2.09 6.22
C THR A 176 -5.36 -2.61 4.81
N ASP A 177 -5.92 -1.99 3.78
CA ASP A 177 -5.73 -2.39 2.38
C ASP A 177 -4.29 -2.16 1.95
N THR A 178 -3.72 -1.00 2.27
CA THR A 178 -2.32 -0.70 1.96
C THR A 178 -1.35 -1.59 2.74
N THR A 179 -1.58 -1.78 4.03
CA THR A 179 -0.70 -2.60 4.88
C THR A 179 -0.68 -4.06 4.40
N ALA A 180 -1.85 -4.62 4.07
CA ALA A 180 -1.95 -5.98 3.55
C ALA A 180 -1.37 -6.11 2.12
N ALA A 181 -1.49 -5.08 1.28
CA ALA A 181 -0.86 -5.05 -0.03
C ALA A 181 0.66 -5.10 0.08
N ILE A 182 1.25 -4.22 0.91
CA ILE A 182 2.71 -4.17 1.13
C ILE A 182 3.20 -5.52 1.67
N TYR A 183 2.58 -6.06 2.73
CA TYR A 183 2.88 -7.41 3.23
C TYR A 183 2.84 -8.45 2.10
N GLY A 184 1.77 -8.44 1.30
CA GLY A 184 1.52 -9.41 0.25
C GLY A 184 2.59 -9.41 -0.84
N GLU A 185 3.20 -8.26 -1.13
CA GLU A 185 4.31 -8.17 -2.09
C GLU A 185 5.52 -9.00 -1.64
N LEU A 186 5.98 -8.80 -0.40
CA LEU A 186 7.15 -9.50 0.13
C LEU A 186 6.85 -10.96 0.47
N ALA A 187 5.73 -11.21 1.16
CA ALA A 187 5.32 -12.56 1.52
C ALA A 187 5.04 -13.42 0.27
N GLY A 188 4.47 -12.83 -0.78
CA GLY A 188 4.24 -13.51 -2.06
C GLY A 188 5.56 -13.91 -2.74
N ALA A 189 6.59 -13.08 -2.65
CA ALA A 189 7.94 -13.39 -3.16
C ALA A 189 8.61 -14.53 -2.37
N VAL A 190 8.38 -14.62 -1.06
CA VAL A 190 8.97 -15.64 -0.18
C VAL A 190 8.23 -16.98 -0.26
N TYR A 191 6.90 -16.96 -0.17
CA TYR A 191 6.10 -18.18 -0.10
C TYR A 191 5.72 -18.73 -1.48
N GLY A 192 5.68 -17.87 -2.51
CA GLY A 192 5.24 -18.25 -3.84
C GLY A 192 3.73 -18.49 -3.93
N ILE A 193 3.23 -18.50 -5.17
CA ILE A 193 1.79 -18.52 -5.46
C ILE A 193 1.06 -19.77 -4.95
N GLU A 194 1.74 -20.91 -4.88
CA GLU A 194 1.15 -22.18 -4.43
C GLU A 194 0.80 -22.17 -2.94
N ASN A 195 1.47 -21.33 -2.14
CA ASN A 195 1.20 -21.17 -0.72
C ASN A 195 0.17 -20.05 -0.42
N ILE A 196 -0.32 -19.35 -1.44
CA ILE A 196 -1.45 -18.43 -1.30
C ILE A 196 -2.75 -19.24 -1.35
N PRO A 197 -3.65 -19.12 -0.35
CA PRO A 197 -4.89 -19.89 -0.31
C PRO A 197 -5.67 -19.81 -1.63
N SER A 198 -5.91 -20.97 -2.25
CA SER A 198 -6.65 -21.06 -3.51
C SER A 198 -8.05 -20.43 -3.40
N ARG A 199 -8.70 -20.57 -2.25
CA ARG A 199 -10.00 -19.96 -1.94
C ARG A 199 -10.00 -18.42 -1.93
N TRP A 200 -8.84 -17.80 -1.76
CA TRP A 200 -8.67 -16.35 -1.91
C TRP A 200 -8.38 -15.99 -3.37
N ARG A 201 -7.44 -16.70 -4.01
CA ARG A 201 -7.09 -16.47 -5.42
C ARG A 201 -8.30 -16.58 -6.34
N GLN A 202 -9.15 -17.59 -6.15
CA GLN A 202 -10.37 -17.80 -6.95
C GLN A 202 -11.43 -16.71 -6.79
N LYS A 203 -11.36 -15.89 -5.73
CA LYS A 203 -12.28 -14.76 -5.49
C LYS A 203 -11.69 -13.42 -5.88
N LEU A 204 -10.40 -13.38 -6.23
CA LEU A 204 -9.70 -12.15 -6.57
C LEU A 204 -10.25 -11.60 -7.88
N PHE A 205 -10.72 -10.36 -7.85
CA PHE A 205 -11.17 -9.68 -9.06
C PHE A 205 -10.00 -9.55 -10.05
N GLN A 206 -10.24 -9.87 -11.33
CA GLN A 206 -9.25 -9.79 -12.40
C GLN A 206 -8.00 -10.67 -12.19
N GLU A 207 -8.13 -11.81 -11.48
CA GLU A 207 -7.03 -12.75 -11.25
C GLU A 207 -6.29 -13.14 -12.54
N ASN A 208 -7.01 -13.46 -13.62
CA ASN A 208 -6.41 -13.75 -14.94
C ASN A 208 -5.55 -12.61 -15.50
N PHE A 209 -5.98 -11.36 -15.34
CA PHE A 209 -5.22 -10.19 -15.80
C PHE A 209 -3.94 -10.03 -14.97
N ILE A 210 -4.04 -10.09 -13.64
CA ILE A 210 -2.90 -10.01 -12.73
C ILE A 210 -1.88 -11.11 -13.05
N MET A 211 -2.34 -12.34 -13.26
CA MET A 211 -1.49 -13.47 -13.64
C MET A 211 -0.84 -13.27 -15.01
N THR A 212 -1.54 -12.64 -15.96
CA THR A 212 -0.99 -12.32 -17.29
C THR A 212 0.10 -11.27 -17.18
N VAL A 213 -0.11 -10.21 -16.39
CA VAL A 213 0.90 -9.19 -16.12
C VAL A 213 2.13 -9.81 -15.43
N ALA A 214 1.94 -10.63 -14.39
CA ALA A 214 3.05 -11.29 -13.70
C ALA A 214 3.89 -12.18 -14.65
N LYS A 215 3.22 -12.95 -15.52
CA LYS A 215 3.90 -13.75 -16.56
C LYS A 215 4.64 -12.88 -17.58
N ALA A 216 4.04 -11.76 -18.00
CA ALA A 216 4.69 -10.84 -18.92
C ALA A 216 5.95 -10.22 -18.30
N LEU A 217 5.91 -9.80 -17.03
CA LEU A 217 7.09 -9.32 -16.30
C LEU A 217 8.18 -10.39 -16.25
N TYR A 218 7.83 -11.65 -15.95
CA TYR A 218 8.79 -12.76 -15.93
C TYR A 218 9.42 -13.03 -17.30
N VAL A 219 8.62 -13.08 -18.37
CA VAL A 219 9.12 -13.32 -19.73
C VAL A 219 10.01 -12.16 -20.19
N LYS A 220 9.56 -10.91 -20.02
CA LYS A 220 10.32 -9.71 -20.42
C LYS A 220 11.55 -9.44 -19.55
N GLY A 221 11.51 -9.83 -18.28
CA GLY A 221 12.68 -9.82 -17.40
C GLY A 221 13.75 -10.85 -17.78
N ASN A 222 13.36 -11.94 -18.46
CA ASN A 222 14.29 -12.97 -18.94
C ASN A 222 14.96 -12.63 -20.28
N GLU A 223 14.34 -11.80 -21.12
CA GLU A 223 14.98 -11.29 -22.33
C GLU A 223 16.23 -10.50 -21.90
N LYS A 224 17.43 -10.86 -22.42
CA LYS A 224 18.71 -10.21 -22.04
C LYS A 224 18.56 -8.69 -22.17
N GLN A 225 18.44 -8.00 -21.03
CA GLN A 225 18.30 -6.56 -21.04
C GLN A 225 19.67 -5.93 -21.27
N GLU A 226 19.94 -5.53 -22.51
CA GLU A 226 20.92 -4.47 -22.77
C GLU A 226 20.34 -3.17 -22.17
N PHE A 227 20.58 -2.96 -20.88
CA PHE A 227 20.22 -1.71 -20.22
C PHE A 227 21.06 -0.60 -20.85
N LYS A 228 20.43 0.24 -21.69
CA LYS A 228 21.07 1.48 -22.14
C LYS A 228 21.34 2.34 -20.92
N ALA A 229 22.62 2.67 -20.70
CA ALA A 229 23.12 3.31 -19.49
C ALA A 229 22.42 4.65 -19.18
N ARG A 230 22.55 5.12 -17.92
CA ARG A 230 22.02 6.40 -17.41
C ARG A 230 22.21 7.62 -18.33
N SER A 231 23.23 7.62 -19.18
CA SER A 231 23.56 8.73 -20.09
C SER A 231 22.47 9.09 -21.10
N GLU A 232 21.43 8.27 -21.26
CA GLU A 232 20.27 8.57 -22.13
C GLU A 232 19.02 9.03 -21.36
N TRP A 233 19.06 9.07 -20.02
CA TRP A 233 17.96 9.60 -19.20
C TRP A 233 18.27 11.06 -18.84
N PRO A 234 17.29 11.98 -18.92
CA PRO A 234 17.51 13.37 -18.53
C PRO A 234 17.90 13.43 -17.04
N GLU A 235 19.07 14.02 -16.75
CA GLU A 235 19.55 14.22 -15.39
C GLU A 235 18.69 15.27 -14.67
N PRO A 236 18.37 15.09 -13.37
CA PRO A 236 17.70 16.12 -12.57
C PRO A 236 18.57 17.38 -12.45
N ASN A 237 17.96 18.56 -12.56
CA ASN A 237 18.66 19.84 -12.41
C ASN A 237 19.20 20.00 -10.97
N PRO A 238 20.52 20.18 -10.77
CA PRO A 238 21.11 20.32 -9.43
C PRO A 238 20.79 21.65 -8.74
N ASN A 239 20.19 22.63 -9.43
CA ASN A 239 20.14 24.04 -8.99
C ASN A 239 18.79 24.54 -8.45
N GLU A 240 17.82 23.69 -8.14
CA GLU A 240 16.56 24.15 -7.50
C GLU A 240 16.57 23.98 -5.97
N ASN A 241 17.62 24.50 -5.34
CA ASN A 241 17.53 24.98 -3.95
C ASN A 241 17.43 26.52 -4.01
N ASP A 242 16.27 27.07 -4.38
CA ASP A 242 15.81 28.43 -4.02
C ASP A 242 14.60 28.85 -4.88
N ALA A 243 13.41 28.33 -4.55
CA ALA A 243 12.15 28.91 -5.01
C ALA A 243 11.02 28.73 -3.98
N SER A 244 11.34 28.93 -2.69
CA SER A 244 10.35 28.95 -1.60
C SER A 244 9.66 30.32 -1.43
N GLY A 245 9.86 31.26 -2.36
CA GLY A 245 9.38 32.64 -2.23
C GLY A 245 7.95 32.92 -2.68
N ASP A 246 7.41 32.20 -3.67
CA ASP A 246 6.28 32.75 -4.46
C ASP A 246 4.94 31.98 -4.37
N ARG A 247 4.87 30.93 -3.55
CA ARG A 247 3.61 30.16 -3.35
C ARG A 247 2.67 30.71 -2.28
N ARG A 248 2.88 31.92 -1.77
CA ARG A 248 1.95 32.56 -0.80
C ARG A 248 0.75 33.27 -1.44
N GLN A 249 0.71 33.45 -2.77
CA GLN A 249 -0.40 34.16 -3.43
C GLN A 249 -1.41 33.26 -4.17
N ALA A 250 -1.14 31.97 -4.34
CA ALA A 250 -2.06 31.04 -5.00
C ALA A 250 -3.10 30.42 -4.03
N ASP A 251 -2.78 30.33 -2.74
CA ASP A 251 -3.63 29.66 -1.74
C ASP A 251 -4.75 30.57 -1.17
N SER A 252 -4.66 31.89 -1.38
CA SER A 252 -5.72 32.84 -1.00
C SER A 252 -6.89 32.90 -1.98
N ARG A 253 -6.75 32.31 -3.19
CA ARG A 253 -7.84 32.26 -4.19
C ARG A 253 -8.61 30.94 -4.19
N ARG A 254 -8.07 29.89 -3.57
CA ARG A 254 -8.73 28.58 -3.48
C ARG A 254 -9.66 28.44 -2.27
N THR A 255 -9.46 29.28 -1.25
CA THR A 255 -10.32 29.37 -0.05
C THR A 255 -11.56 30.24 -0.23
N GLN A 256 -11.73 30.95 -1.36
CA GLN A 256 -12.93 31.76 -1.63
C GLN A 256 -14.02 31.05 -2.46
N HIS A 257 -13.75 29.85 -2.99
CA HIS A 257 -14.71 29.14 -3.85
C HIS A 257 -15.41 27.93 -3.22
N THR A 258 -15.13 27.61 -1.95
CA THR A 258 -15.78 26.51 -1.21
C THR A 258 -16.81 26.97 -0.17
N ASP A 259 -17.01 28.27 0.03
CA ASP A 259 -17.94 28.82 1.05
C ASP A 259 -19.33 29.22 0.53
N GLN A 260 -19.65 29.00 -0.76
CA GLN A 260 -20.94 29.39 -1.35
C GLN A 260 -21.95 28.25 -1.56
N THR A 261 -21.67 27.03 -1.12
CA THR A 261 -22.59 25.88 -1.25
C THR A 261 -23.11 25.30 0.07
N GLN A 262 -22.83 25.92 1.22
CA GLN A 262 -23.41 25.50 2.52
C GLN A 262 -24.38 26.49 3.16
N ASN A 263 -24.64 27.67 2.58
CA ASN A 263 -25.66 28.61 3.09
C ASN A 263 -26.94 28.59 2.25
N LYS A 264 -27.72 27.50 2.34
CA LYS A 264 -29.13 27.49 1.88
C LYS A 264 -29.98 26.39 2.53
N LYS A 265 -29.76 26.08 3.80
CA LYS A 265 -30.72 25.36 4.65
C LYS A 265 -30.47 25.77 6.10
N ASP A 266 -30.89 26.98 6.48
CA ASP A 266 -31.18 27.37 7.86
C ASP A 266 -31.55 28.87 7.88
N ALA A 267 -32.86 29.17 7.74
CA ALA A 267 -33.47 30.42 8.18
C ALA A 267 -34.98 30.41 7.93
N SER A 268 -35.75 29.90 8.89
CA SER A 268 -37.05 30.46 9.27
C SER A 268 -37.29 30.14 10.76
N LYS A 269 -36.65 30.96 11.59
CA LYS A 269 -37.12 31.37 12.92
C LYS A 269 -38.49 32.08 12.77
N GLU A 270 -39.40 32.25 13.73
CA GLU A 270 -39.62 31.90 15.14
C GLU A 270 -41.05 32.39 15.48
N GLN A 271 -41.55 32.02 16.68
CA GLN A 271 -42.51 32.75 17.56
C GLN A 271 -43.88 32.06 17.85
N PRO A 272 -44.52 32.30 19.02
CA PRO A 272 -44.20 31.67 20.31
C PRO A 272 -45.42 30.99 20.97
N SER A 273 -45.19 30.22 22.04
CA SER A 273 -46.20 29.49 22.84
C SER A 273 -47.27 30.39 23.48
N PRO A 274 -48.44 29.80 23.82
CA PRO A 274 -48.80 29.72 25.24
C PRO A 274 -49.39 28.37 25.67
N ASP A 275 -49.05 27.96 26.90
CA ASP A 275 -49.73 26.94 27.73
C ASP A 275 -51.00 27.57 28.36
N PRO A 276 -52.13 26.88 28.71
CA PRO A 276 -52.18 25.92 29.81
C PRO A 276 -53.20 24.74 29.72
N SER A 277 -52.90 23.67 30.47
CA SER A 277 -53.83 22.74 31.17
C SER A 277 -54.58 21.64 30.38
N ASN A 278 -54.44 20.37 30.80
CA ASN A 278 -55.39 19.62 31.66
C ASN A 278 -55.30 18.07 31.48
N LYS A 279 -55.35 17.35 32.62
CA LYS A 279 -55.86 15.96 32.85
C LYS A 279 -55.10 14.75 32.26
N SER A 280 -54.39 13.96 33.08
CA SER A 280 -54.89 12.85 33.94
C SER A 280 -55.18 11.53 33.20
N ASN A 281 -54.35 10.51 33.44
CA ASN A 281 -54.70 9.13 33.86
C ASN A 281 -53.79 8.06 33.25
N ARG A 282 -53.02 7.43 34.15
CA ARG A 282 -52.65 6.00 34.08
C ARG A 282 -53.86 5.19 34.58
N PRO A 283 -54.01 3.90 34.24
CA PRO A 283 -53.31 2.88 35.03
C PRO A 283 -52.83 1.65 34.25
N GLN A 284 -52.01 0.87 34.97
CA GLN A 284 -51.50 -0.46 34.64
C GLN A 284 -52.55 -1.55 34.90
N ASP A 285 -52.42 -2.69 34.24
CA ASP A 285 -52.74 -4.05 34.74
C ASP A 285 -51.95 -5.04 33.86
N SER A 286 -51.07 -5.94 34.30
CA SER A 286 -51.02 -6.93 35.42
C SER A 286 -51.78 -8.23 35.10
N ASN A 287 -51.01 -9.30 34.84
CA ASN A 287 -51.25 -10.75 35.09
C ASN A 287 -50.41 -11.62 34.14
N GLN A 288 -49.97 -12.85 34.44
CA GLN A 288 -49.47 -13.55 35.63
C GLN A 288 -49.01 -14.94 35.11
N LYS A 289 -47.79 -15.35 35.50
CA LYS A 289 -47.29 -16.70 35.84
C LYS A 289 -47.79 -17.98 35.11
N LYS A 290 -46.84 -18.83 34.69
CA LYS A 290 -46.54 -20.22 35.18
C LYS A 290 -45.31 -20.77 34.42
N ASN A 291 -44.14 -20.97 35.04
CA ASN A 291 -43.62 -22.07 35.90
C ASN A 291 -43.37 -23.45 35.23
N GLN A 292 -42.09 -23.88 35.30
CA GLN A 292 -41.47 -25.23 35.47
C GLN A 292 -40.24 -25.37 34.55
N LYS A 293 -38.96 -25.37 34.99
CA LYS A 293 -38.14 -26.22 35.90
C LYS A 293 -38.03 -27.71 35.52
N GLY A 294 -36.79 -28.16 35.27
CA GLY A 294 -36.33 -29.57 35.24
C GLY A 294 -35.21 -29.75 34.18
N SER A 295 -33.94 -29.48 34.47
CA SER A 295 -32.90 -30.32 35.10
C SER A 295 -32.17 -31.29 34.16
N SER A 296 -30.91 -30.93 33.93
CA SER A 296 -29.68 -31.69 33.63
C SER A 296 -29.61 -33.23 33.80
N ALA A 297 -28.92 -33.82 32.81
CA ALA A 297 -27.76 -34.74 32.88
C ALA A 297 -27.90 -36.25 33.17
N ASP A 298 -27.06 -36.97 32.40
CA ASP A 298 -26.44 -38.30 32.58
C ASP A 298 -27.29 -39.60 32.53
N ASN A 299 -27.02 -40.48 31.55
CA ASN A 299 -26.08 -41.62 31.75
C ASN A 299 -26.07 -42.63 30.57
N SER A 300 -24.85 -43.08 30.25
CA SER A 300 -24.41 -44.44 29.84
C SER A 300 -25.18 -45.31 28.81
N HIS A 301 -24.41 -45.78 27.82
CA HIS A 301 -24.50 -47.01 27.00
C HIS A 301 -25.06 -48.27 27.72
N PRO A 302 -25.51 -49.34 27.00
CA PRO A 302 -25.06 -49.85 25.70
C PRO A 302 -25.99 -49.55 24.52
#